data_AF-A0A1W9WSL0-F1
#
_entry.id   AF-A0A1W9WSL0-F1
#
_cell.length_a   1.000
_cell.length_b   1.000
_cell.length_c   1.000
_cell.angle_alpha   90.00
_cell.angle_beta   90.00
_cell.angle_gamma   90.00
#
_symmetry.space_group_name_H-M   'P 1'
#
loop_
_entity.id
_entity.type
_entity.pdbx_description
1 polymer ?
#
loop_
_entity_poly.entity_id
_entity_poly.type
_entity_poly.pdbx_seq_one_letter_code
_entity_poly.pdbx_strand_id
1 'polypeptide(L)'
;MSAVVKTVTPFTQRELLLEALDELSVEYQEKGNAIMTERVDDYGAQRFIYEQGAYRFQHDSSPWRQLNLKEWKTVSAFLGAVEKAYHQAYERLQQRLAEEERRRLEEERQRFVEQQKQAVIQRATEQGYNVKEIRKSNKIQLQLVRTTY
;
A
#
# COMPACT_ATOMS: atom_id res chain seq x y z
N MET A 1 9.74 29.53 20.65
CA MET A 1 9.05 28.31 21.15
C MET A 1 8.56 27.53 19.94
N SER A 2 8.83 26.22 19.87
CA SER A 2 8.37 25.33 18.81
C SER A 2 7.05 24.66 19.22
N ALA A 3 6.06 24.57 18.31
CA ALA A 3 4.85 23.79 18.54
C ALA A 3 4.92 22.44 17.82
N VAL A 4 4.43 21.42 18.52
CA VAL A 4 4.27 20.07 17.97
C VAL A 4 2.78 19.84 17.76
N VAL A 5 2.38 19.66 16.51
CA VAL A 5 0.99 19.32 16.17
C VAL A 5 0.85 17.81 16.15
N LYS A 6 -0.12 17.28 16.89
CA LYS A 6 -0.43 15.84 16.91
C LYS A 6 -1.51 15.57 15.86
N THR A 7 -1.16 14.86 14.80
CA THR A 7 -2.15 14.25 13.89
C THR A 7 -2.69 12.96 14.50
N VAL A 8 -3.92 12.60 14.14
CA VAL A 8 -4.55 11.34 14.60
C VAL A 8 -3.90 10.17 13.88
N THR A 9 -3.56 10.34 12.61
CA THR A 9 -2.85 9.34 11.81
C THR A 9 -1.33 9.54 11.91
N PRO A 10 -0.55 8.53 12.36
CA PRO A 10 0.90 8.60 12.32
C PRO A 10 1.41 8.41 10.88
N PHE A 11 2.19 9.37 10.40
CA PHE A 11 2.88 9.26 9.12
C PHE A 11 4.07 8.32 9.26
N THR A 12 3.93 7.05 8.92
CA THR A 12 4.97 6.02 9.14
C THR A 12 5.84 5.78 7.91
N GLN A 13 5.25 5.89 6.71
CA GLN A 13 5.93 5.60 5.45
C GLN A 13 6.35 6.88 4.76
N ARG A 14 7.65 6.97 4.43
CA ARG A 14 8.23 8.11 3.73
C ARG A 14 7.60 8.32 2.36
N GLU A 15 7.53 7.26 1.56
CA GLU A 15 7.10 7.34 0.15
C GLU A 15 5.67 7.87 0.03
N LEU A 16 4.76 7.41 0.89
CA LEU A 16 3.38 7.90 0.93
C LEU A 16 3.28 9.36 1.39
N LEU A 17 4.18 9.79 2.30
CA LEU A 17 4.23 11.19 2.70
C LEU A 17 4.73 12.09 1.56
N LEU A 18 5.71 11.63 0.78
CA LEU A 18 6.17 12.35 -0.41
C LEU A 18 5.09 12.43 -1.48
N GLU A 19 4.41 11.31 -1.77
CA GLU A 19 3.27 11.27 -2.71
C GLU A 19 2.18 12.26 -2.28
N ALA A 20 1.86 12.32 -0.98
CA ALA A 20 0.89 13.27 -0.44
C ALA A 20 1.35 14.74 -0.58
N LEU A 21 2.64 15.03 -0.45
CA LEU A 21 3.19 16.37 -0.65
C LEU A 21 3.20 16.77 -2.13
N ASP A 22 3.52 15.83 -3.02
CA ASP A 22 3.46 16.02 -4.48
C ASP A 22 2.02 16.29 -4.94
N GLU A 23 1.02 15.56 -4.43
CA GLU A 23 -0.40 15.80 -4.71
C GLU A 23 -0.85 17.21 -4.28
N LEU A 24 -0.25 17.73 -3.21
CA LEU A 24 -0.51 19.09 -2.73
C LEU A 24 0.36 20.16 -3.42
N SER A 25 1.20 19.75 -4.38
CA SER A 25 2.13 20.62 -5.11
C SER A 25 3.02 21.44 -4.18
N VAL A 26 3.49 20.82 -3.10
CA VAL A 26 4.36 21.46 -2.11
C VAL A 26 5.80 21.11 -2.43
N GLU A 27 6.63 22.12 -2.65
CA GLU A 27 8.06 21.93 -2.80
C GLU A 27 8.68 21.50 -1.46
N TYR A 28 9.48 20.44 -1.50
CA TYR A 28 10.18 19.90 -0.34
C TYR A 28 11.65 19.62 -0.63
N GLN A 29 12.47 19.79 0.40
CA GLN A 29 13.86 19.40 0.44
C GLN A 29 14.05 18.31 1.47
N GLU A 30 14.61 17.19 1.04
CA GLU A 30 14.97 16.11 1.94
C GLU A 30 16.35 16.37 2.55
N LYS A 31 16.42 16.39 3.88
CA LYS A 31 17.67 16.49 4.64
C LYS A 31 17.76 15.34 5.62
N GLY A 32 18.23 14.20 5.12
CA GLY A 32 18.44 12.99 5.90
C GLY A 32 17.14 12.48 6.52
N ASN A 33 16.95 12.76 7.81
CA ASN A 33 15.80 12.31 8.59
C ASN A 33 14.65 13.34 8.69
N ALA A 34 14.79 14.47 8.00
CA ALA A 34 13.82 15.54 7.97
C ALA A 34 13.42 15.89 6.53
N ILE A 35 12.12 16.13 6.32
CA ILE A 35 11.56 16.68 5.08
C ILE A 35 11.20 18.13 5.38
N MET A 36 11.93 19.07 4.78
CA MET A 36 11.66 20.50 4.92
C MET A 36 10.75 20.94 3.78
N THR A 37 9.59 21.50 4.09
CA THR A 37 8.72 22.08 3.07
C THR A 37 9.08 23.55 2.88
N GLU A 38 9.19 24.01 1.63
CA GLU A 38 9.51 25.41 1.29
C GLU A 38 8.32 26.36 1.48
N ARG A 39 7.22 25.84 2.01
CA ARG A 39 6.02 26.60 2.27
C ARG A 39 6.30 27.79 3.21
N VAL A 40 6.06 28.98 2.69
CA VAL A 40 6.21 30.24 3.43
C VAL A 40 4.91 30.53 4.19
N ASP A 41 4.71 29.85 5.32
CA ASP A 41 3.74 30.29 6.31
C ASP A 41 4.42 31.31 7.25
N ASP A 42 3.63 32.16 7.92
CA ASP A 42 4.23 33.22 8.74
C ASP A 42 4.78 32.79 10.11
N TYR A 43 4.73 31.47 10.30
CA TYR A 43 5.33 30.65 11.36
C TYR A 43 6.65 29.99 10.95
N GLY A 44 7.31 30.48 9.89
CA GLY A 44 8.63 30.01 9.47
C GLY A 44 8.61 28.64 8.77
N ALA A 45 9.78 28.00 8.66
CA ALA A 45 9.95 26.77 7.89
C ALA A 45 9.26 25.58 8.57
N GLN A 46 8.36 24.94 7.84
CA GLN A 46 7.68 23.72 8.26
C GLN A 46 8.54 22.50 7.93
N ARG A 47 8.64 21.56 8.89
CA ARG A 47 9.46 20.36 8.72
C ARG A 47 8.78 19.14 9.30
N PHE A 48 8.90 18.02 8.61
CA PHE A 48 8.57 16.70 9.12
C PHE A 48 9.86 16.02 9.58
N ILE A 49 9.96 15.65 10.85
CA ILE A 49 11.12 14.93 11.38
C ILE A 49 10.68 13.52 11.75
N TYR A 50 11.41 12.53 11.26
CA TYR A 50 11.14 11.15 11.59
C TYR A 50 11.68 10.82 12.99
N GLU A 51 10.78 10.59 13.94
CA GLU A 51 11.11 10.22 15.32
C GLU A 51 10.24 9.04 15.75
N GLN A 52 10.85 8.08 16.44
CA GLN A 52 10.11 6.96 17.06
C GLN A 52 9.20 6.18 16.08
N GLY A 53 9.64 6.03 14.83
CA GLY A 53 8.92 5.26 13.81
C GLY A 53 7.88 6.04 13.01
N ALA A 54 7.72 7.36 13.24
CA ALA A 54 6.79 8.21 12.50
C ALA A 54 7.34 9.61 12.23
N TYR A 55 6.91 10.24 11.14
CA TYR A 55 7.17 11.63 10.82
C TYR A 55 6.29 12.54 11.67
N ARG A 56 6.93 13.34 12.53
CA ARG A 56 6.29 14.39 13.33
C ARG A 56 6.42 15.72 12.64
N PHE A 57 5.31 16.42 12.52
CA PHE A 57 5.29 17.77 12.00
C PHE A 57 5.72 18.78 13.08
N GLN A 58 6.77 19.54 12.79
CA GLN A 58 7.25 20.65 13.61
C GLN A 58 7.13 21.96 12.84
N HIS A 59 6.62 22.99 13.51
CA HIS A 59 6.60 24.35 13.00
C HIS A 59 6.96 25.35 14.11
N ASP A 60 7.58 26.47 13.75
CA ASP A 60 7.97 27.48 14.71
C ASP A 60 6.77 28.40 15.02
N SER A 61 6.37 28.52 16.28
CA SER A 61 5.16 29.30 16.64
C SER A 61 5.41 30.81 16.74
N SER A 62 6.59 31.29 16.34
CA SER A 62 6.98 32.69 16.48
C SER A 62 6.68 33.42 15.16
N PRO A 63 5.78 34.42 15.14
CA PRO A 63 5.51 35.20 13.94
C PRO A 63 6.76 36.04 13.62
N TRP A 64 7.50 35.67 12.57
CA TRP A 64 8.73 36.37 12.20
C TRP A 64 8.52 37.38 11.06
N ARG A 65 7.34 37.42 10.44
CA ARG A 65 7.02 38.36 9.35
C ARG A 65 5.55 38.78 9.36
N GLN A 66 5.29 40.09 9.27
CA GLN A 66 3.99 40.62 8.85
C GLN A 66 3.83 40.38 7.34
N LEU A 67 3.51 39.14 6.97
CA LEU A 67 3.31 38.74 5.59
C LEU A 67 1.82 38.95 5.24
N ASN A 68 1.49 40.11 4.67
CA ASN A 68 0.18 40.30 4.03
C ASN A 68 0.02 39.26 2.91
N LEU A 69 -0.65 38.13 3.16
CA LEU A 69 -1.06 37.23 2.07
C LEU A 69 -2.57 37.03 2.12
N LYS A 70 -3.17 37.22 0.96
CA LYS A 70 -4.60 37.01 0.68
C LYS A 70 -4.98 35.52 0.62
N GLU A 71 -3.99 34.63 0.76
CA GLU A 71 -4.07 33.18 0.56
C GLU A 71 -3.49 32.40 1.76
N TRP A 72 -3.77 32.85 2.98
CA TRP A 72 -3.35 32.13 4.18
C TRP A 72 -4.16 30.83 4.33
N LYS A 73 -3.49 29.69 4.20
CA LYS A 73 -4.02 28.41 4.68
C LYS A 73 -3.44 28.16 6.08
N THR A 74 -4.29 27.90 7.06
CA THR A 74 -3.81 27.55 8.41
C THR A 74 -2.98 26.26 8.38
N VAL A 75 -2.04 26.13 9.31
CA VAL A 75 -1.26 24.89 9.52
C VAL A 75 -2.19 23.68 9.72
N SER A 76 -3.32 23.87 10.41
CA SER A 76 -4.34 22.83 10.59
C SER A 76 -5.00 22.40 9.28
N ALA A 77 -5.35 23.34 8.40
CA ALA A 77 -5.92 23.04 7.10
C ALA A 77 -4.91 22.34 6.18
N PHE A 78 -3.64 22.73 6.27
CA PHE A 78 -2.55 22.05 5.57
C PHE A 78 -2.41 20.60 6.03
N LEU A 79 -2.26 20.39 7.34
CA LEU A 79 -2.11 19.05 7.91
C LEU A 79 -3.32 18.17 7.62
N GLY A 80 -4.54 18.71 7.66
CA GLY A 80 -5.74 17.97 7.28
C GLY A 80 -5.73 17.56 5.80
N ALA A 81 -5.19 18.40 4.92
CA ALA A 81 -5.04 18.06 3.50
C ALA A 81 -3.96 16.97 3.28
N VAL A 82 -2.81 17.08 3.96
CA VAL A 82 -1.73 16.08 3.91
C VAL A 82 -2.22 14.74 4.48
N GLU A 83 -2.92 14.76 5.60
CA GLU A 83 -3.49 13.56 6.23
C GLU A 83 -4.50 12.87 5.29
N LYS A 84 -5.36 13.63 4.63
CA LYS A 84 -6.32 13.09 3.66
C LYS A 84 -5.62 12.46 2.44
N ALA A 85 -4.64 13.15 1.86
CA ALA A 85 -3.88 12.65 0.72
C ALA A 85 -3.10 11.38 1.08
N TYR A 86 -2.43 11.40 2.25
CA TYR A 86 -1.71 10.24 2.79
C TYR A 86 -2.63 9.05 3.01
N HIS A 87 -3.83 9.26 3.58
CA HIS A 87 -4.80 8.19 3.79
C HIS A 87 -5.24 7.56 2.45
N GLN A 88 -5.49 8.38 1.43
CA GLN A 88 -5.88 7.90 0.10
C GLN A 88 -4.74 7.12 -0.58
N ALA A 89 -3.49 7.57 -0.43
CA ALA A 89 -2.32 6.84 -0.94
C ALA A 89 -2.13 5.50 -0.21
N TYR A 90 -2.33 5.50 1.12
CA TYR A 90 -2.25 4.29 1.94
C TYR A 90 -3.34 3.27 1.58
N GLU A 91 -4.59 3.69 1.39
CA GLU A 91 -5.68 2.82 0.93
C GLU A 91 -5.37 2.19 -0.44
N ARG A 92 -4.84 2.99 -1.38
CA ARG A 92 -4.40 2.48 -2.69
C ARG A 92 -3.33 1.41 -2.55
N LEU A 93 -2.32 1.64 -1.69
CA LEU A 93 -1.27 0.65 -1.44
C LEU A 93 -1.84 -0.64 -0.85
N GLN A 94 -2.73 -0.54 0.14
CA GLN A 94 -3.37 -1.70 0.75
C GLN A 94 -4.19 -2.51 -0.25
N GLN A 95 -4.93 -1.85 -1.14
CA GLN A 95 -5.69 -2.52 -2.20
C GLN A 95 -4.78 -3.31 -3.14
N ARG A 96 -3.67 -2.71 -3.59
CA ARG A 96 -2.70 -3.41 -4.46
C ARG A 96 -2.11 -4.65 -3.78
N LEU A 97 -1.69 -4.52 -2.52
CA LEU A 97 -1.16 -5.64 -1.75
C LEU A 97 -2.19 -6.76 -1.58
N ALA A 98 -3.44 -6.41 -1.29
CA ALA A 98 -4.52 -7.38 -1.18
C ALA A 98 -4.78 -8.11 -2.51
N GLU A 99 -4.73 -7.40 -3.65
CA GLU A 99 -4.88 -8.01 -4.98
C GLU A 99 -3.73 -8.99 -5.30
N GLU A 100 -2.49 -8.61 -5.00
CA GLU A 100 -1.32 -9.47 -5.18
C GLU A 100 -1.40 -10.74 -4.32
N GLU A 101 -1.79 -10.61 -3.05
CA GLU A 101 -1.99 -11.77 -2.18
C GLU A 101 -3.09 -12.70 -2.68
N ARG A 102 -4.22 -12.15 -3.16
CA ARG A 102 -5.31 -12.95 -3.73
C ARG A 102 -4.83 -13.73 -4.96
N ARG A 103 -4.06 -13.07 -5.84
CA ARG A 103 -3.50 -13.72 -7.02
C ARG A 103 -2.55 -14.86 -6.65
N ARG A 104 -1.67 -14.66 -5.68
CA ARG A 104 -0.77 -15.73 -5.20
C ARG A 104 -1.55 -16.92 -4.66
N LEU A 105 -2.58 -16.67 -3.87
CA LEU A 105 -3.41 -17.72 -3.28
C LEU A 105 -4.20 -18.51 -4.33
N GLU A 106 -4.66 -17.84 -5.39
CA GLU A 106 -5.30 -18.51 -6.54
C GLU A 106 -4.31 -19.37 -7.33
N GLU A 107 -3.09 -18.89 -7.58
CA GLU A 107 -2.04 -19.66 -8.25
C GLU A 107 -1.62 -20.89 -7.43
N GLU A 108 -1.51 -20.77 -6.11
CA GLU A 108 -1.24 -21.91 -5.22
C GLU A 108 -2.36 -22.95 -5.27
N ARG A 109 -3.63 -22.51 -5.25
CA ARG A 109 -4.78 -23.41 -5.37
C ARG A 109 -4.78 -24.16 -6.70
N GLN A 110 -4.47 -23.47 -7.80
CA GLN A 110 -4.39 -24.09 -9.12
C GLN A 110 -3.28 -25.14 -9.17
N ARG A 111 -2.07 -24.80 -8.68
CA ARG A 111 -0.95 -25.74 -8.62
C ARG A 111 -1.27 -26.97 -7.77
N PHE A 112 -1.91 -26.78 -6.63
CA PHE A 112 -2.31 -27.89 -5.77
C PHE A 112 -3.31 -28.83 -6.47
N VAL A 113 -4.32 -28.27 -7.15
CA VAL A 113 -5.29 -29.04 -7.93
C VAL A 113 -4.62 -29.79 -9.08
N GLU A 114 -3.68 -29.15 -9.79
CA GLU A 114 -2.92 -29.78 -10.87
C GLU A 114 -2.02 -30.90 -10.36
N GLN A 115 -1.31 -30.70 -9.25
CA GLN A 115 -0.49 -31.73 -8.61
C GLN A 115 -1.34 -32.93 -8.19
N GLN A 116 -2.49 -32.69 -7.55
CA GLN A 116 -3.43 -33.75 -7.19
C GLN A 116 -3.92 -34.50 -8.43
N LYS A 117 -4.28 -33.78 -9.49
CA LYS A 117 -4.72 -34.38 -10.76
C LYS A 117 -3.62 -35.26 -11.36
N GLN A 118 -2.38 -34.76 -11.43
CA GLN A 118 -1.24 -35.53 -11.95
C GLN A 118 -0.95 -36.76 -11.11
N ALA A 119 -0.96 -36.65 -9.77
CA ALA A 119 -0.74 -37.79 -8.88
C ALA A 119 -1.81 -38.89 -9.05
N VAL A 120 -3.09 -38.50 -9.24
CA VAL A 120 -4.17 -39.46 -9.51
C VAL A 120 -3.98 -40.15 -10.86
N ILE A 121 -3.60 -39.41 -11.91
CA ILE A 121 -3.35 -39.97 -13.24
C ILE A 121 -2.16 -40.93 -13.20
N GLN A 122 -1.05 -40.55 -12.57
CA GLN A 122 0.15 -41.39 -12.43
C GLN A 122 -0.17 -42.72 -11.72
N ARG A 123 -0.83 -42.66 -10.55
CA ARG A 123 -1.26 -43.86 -9.83
C ARG A 123 -2.17 -44.76 -10.65
N ALA A 124 -3.09 -44.17 -11.43
CA ALA A 124 -3.97 -44.93 -12.31
C ALA A 124 -3.19 -45.62 -13.44
N THR A 125 -2.24 -44.94 -14.06
CA THR A 125 -1.38 -45.51 -15.11
C THR A 125 -0.47 -46.63 -14.59
N GLU A 126 0.10 -46.48 -13.39
CA GLU A 126 0.89 -47.52 -12.72
C GLU A 126 0.08 -48.78 -12.45
N GLN A 127 -1.20 -48.62 -12.11
CA GLN A 127 -2.13 -49.72 -11.89
C GLN A 127 -2.70 -50.31 -13.20
N GLY A 128 -2.25 -49.84 -14.36
CA GLY A 128 -2.66 -50.32 -15.68
C GLY A 128 -4.03 -49.81 -16.16
N TYR A 129 -4.55 -48.74 -15.55
CA TYR A 129 -5.78 -48.08 -16.00
C TYR A 129 -5.46 -46.99 -17.03
N ASN A 130 -6.26 -46.92 -18.08
CA ASN A 130 -6.27 -45.84 -19.05
C ASN A 130 -7.23 -44.74 -18.56
N VAL A 131 -6.76 -43.50 -18.45
CA VAL A 131 -7.52 -42.40 -17.85
C VAL A 131 -8.15 -41.53 -18.94
N LYS A 132 -9.48 -41.40 -18.93
CA LYS A 132 -10.21 -40.46 -19.78
C LYS A 132 -10.75 -39.30 -18.96
N GLU A 133 -10.46 -38.07 -19.39
CA GLU A 133 -10.99 -36.86 -18.76
C GLU A 133 -12.33 -36.48 -19.39
N ILE A 134 -13.37 -36.36 -18.56
CA ILE A 134 -14.70 -35.85 -18.96
C ILE A 134 -14.98 -34.59 -18.15
N ARG A 135 -15.16 -33.45 -18.83
CA ARG A 135 -15.61 -32.21 -18.19
C ARG A 135 -17.14 -32.18 -18.16
N LYS A 136 -17.74 -32.26 -16.96
CA LYS A 136 -19.19 -32.10 -16.78
C LYS A 136 -19.47 -30.79 -16.06
N SER A 137 -19.94 -29.79 -16.80
CA SER A 137 -20.27 -28.43 -16.31
C SER A 137 -19.16 -27.85 -15.42
N ASN A 138 -19.25 -28.03 -14.10
CA ASN A 138 -18.37 -27.42 -13.11
C ASN A 138 -17.47 -28.43 -12.36
N LYS A 139 -17.37 -29.68 -12.83
CA LYS A 139 -16.53 -30.73 -12.23
C LYS A 139 -15.75 -31.49 -13.30
N ILE A 140 -14.51 -31.85 -12.96
CA ILE A 140 -13.68 -32.75 -13.77
C ILE A 140 -13.92 -34.17 -13.26
N GLN A 141 -14.41 -35.05 -14.13
CA GLN A 141 -14.59 -36.48 -13.85
C GLN A 141 -13.50 -37.27 -14.58
N LEU A 142 -12.66 -37.98 -13.84
CA LEU A 142 -11.66 -38.89 -14.40
C LEU A 142 -12.25 -40.30 -14.46
N GLN A 143 -12.41 -40.85 -15.66
CA GLN A 143 -12.88 -42.22 -15.88
C GLN A 143 -11.68 -43.15 -16.07
N LEU A 144 -11.55 -44.14 -15.18
CA LEU A 144 -10.50 -45.15 -15.20
C LEU A 144 -11.03 -46.37 -15.95
N VAL A 145 -10.37 -46.76 -17.04
CA VAL A 145 -10.73 -47.94 -17.84
C VAL A 145 -9.57 -48.94 -17.79
N ARG A 146 -9.84 -50.18 -17.37
CA ARG A 146 -8.85 -51.27 -17.39
C ARG A 146 -9.38 -52.39 -18.28
N THR A 147 -8.59 -52.77 -19.28
CA THR A 147 -8.91 -53.88 -20.17
C THR A 147 -8.33 -55.15 -19.56
N THR A 148 -9.18 -56.06 -19.10
CA THR A 148 -8.79 -57.41 -18.65
C THR A 148 -9.22 -58.42 -19.72
N TYR A 149 -8.27 -59.16 -20.27
CA TYR A 149 -8.51 -60.28 -21.20
C TYR A 149 -8.82 -61.57 -20.44
#